data_AF-A0A8C8JPN8-F1
#
_entry.id   AF-A0A8C8JPN8-F1
#
_cell.length_a   1.000
_cell.length_b   1.000
_cell.length_c   1.000
_cell.angle_alpha   90.00
_cell.angle_beta   90.00
_cell.angle_gamma   90.00
#
_symmetry.space_group_name_H-M   'P 1'
#
loop_
_entity.id
_entity.type
_entity.pdbx_description
1 polymer ?
#
loop_
_entity_poly.entity_id
_entity_poly.type
_entity_poly.pdbx_seq_one_letter_code
_entity_poly.pdbx_strand_id
1 'polypeptide(L)'
;MILISTYYEHGCDKVAHVSDTKKTLDDPPPPPEKDRFQEELDTDFLRGNKVSHYQLFPKSLGQVILKFSVSELHISFTQGYWRTMQWGQPFLLSPPGAELWVWFQDTVTDVDIAWKELTNVLSGIFCASLNFIDSTNTPLGVGNVTDQRFLRSAVLPREIVCTENLTPWKKLLPCGAKTGLAVLMNSEKFFHSSFYSQALHITPVCQDWQCKSTAWELRQTLNVVFDLHSSGQEWSLFKMFSRTLLLTEACPLAFSSKVYVDVTDNPQVSNLTLATPLLSQAVVLEDRRTYSVYDLTNQATFGQTRSLNMLLRWRAAENMLRPLLHGERYVAGYGLQKGEIHTLVYNHHTYRAFPVLLLDTVPWYLRLYIHTLTAPASVATTNPVSYIHYQPSKDRLQPHLLEMLVQLPPNSVTEVTVQFERALLKWTEYTPDPNHGFYVGSSVISALMHSVVAMDTNSTQERRFSAESSYFMWVYTEPLLVNLPTPDFSMPYNVICLTCTVMAVGYGSLYKLLTRTFQVEELGIRPFQCLLRRKQSIFCRFQWGEFTARRGSRSQQAVIYL
;
A
#
# COMPACT_ATOMS: atom_id res chain seq x y z
N MET A 1 9.21 -11.30 -15.60
CA MET A 1 7.99 -10.80 -14.90
C MET A 1 6.83 -11.75 -15.21
N ILE A 2 5.84 -11.90 -14.31
CA ILE A 2 4.59 -12.64 -14.56
C ILE A 2 3.44 -11.68 -14.26
N LEU A 3 2.41 -11.68 -15.09
CA LEU A 3 1.30 -10.74 -15.07
C LEU A 3 0.00 -11.54 -15.33
N ILE A 4 -0.98 -11.47 -14.41
CA ILE A 4 -2.09 -12.46 -14.29
C ILE A 4 -3.49 -11.77 -14.32
N SER A 5 -4.17 -11.78 -15.47
CA SER A 5 -5.38 -10.96 -15.72
C SER A 5 -6.65 -11.76 -15.54
N THR A 6 -7.71 -11.11 -15.05
CA THR A 6 -9.09 -11.59 -15.19
C THR A 6 -10.01 -10.38 -15.37
N TYR A 7 -10.93 -10.47 -16.33
CA TYR A 7 -11.86 -9.43 -16.71
C TYR A 7 -13.30 -9.94 -16.59
N TYR A 8 -14.20 -9.08 -16.12
CA TYR A 8 -15.61 -9.35 -15.91
C TYR A 8 -16.40 -8.29 -16.67
N GLU A 9 -17.53 -8.66 -17.27
CA GLU A 9 -18.37 -7.71 -18.00
C GLU A 9 -19.84 -8.05 -17.77
N HIS A 10 -20.68 -7.02 -17.59
CA HIS A 10 -22.13 -7.20 -17.60
C HIS A 10 -22.65 -6.94 -19.01
N GLY A 11 -22.78 -8.02 -19.79
CA GLY A 11 -23.29 -7.91 -21.16
C GLY A 11 -24.76 -7.53 -21.17
N CYS A 12 -25.09 -6.35 -21.68
CA CYS A 12 -26.45 -6.09 -22.17
C CYS A 12 -26.78 -7.08 -23.29
N ASP A 13 -27.84 -7.87 -23.09
CA ASP A 13 -28.36 -8.83 -24.06
C ASP A 13 -28.57 -8.15 -25.43
N LYS A 14 -27.75 -8.50 -26.42
CA LYS A 14 -28.09 -8.28 -27.83
C LYS A 14 -29.23 -9.22 -28.20
N VAL A 15 -30.46 -8.80 -27.92
CA VAL A 15 -31.69 -9.50 -28.32
C VAL A 15 -31.69 -9.66 -29.84
N ALA A 16 -31.33 -10.87 -30.29
CA ALA A 16 -31.36 -11.24 -31.69
C ALA A 16 -32.83 -11.38 -32.15
N HIS A 17 -33.40 -10.28 -32.66
CA HIS A 17 -34.68 -10.33 -33.35
C HIS A 17 -34.54 -11.15 -34.65
N VAL A 18 -34.98 -12.40 -34.59
CA VAL A 18 -35.14 -13.26 -35.75
C VAL A 18 -36.18 -12.64 -36.69
N SER A 19 -35.76 -12.28 -37.90
CA SER A 19 -36.65 -12.01 -39.02
C SER A 19 -36.06 -12.64 -40.30
N ASP A 20 -36.83 -13.53 -40.91
CA ASP A 20 -36.43 -14.27 -42.10
C ASP A 20 -36.32 -13.37 -43.33
N THR A 21 -35.16 -13.33 -43.99
CA THR A 21 -35.05 -13.14 -45.45
C THR A 21 -33.79 -13.80 -46.00
N LYS A 22 -33.87 -14.40 -47.19
CA LYS A 22 -32.81 -15.24 -47.78
C LYS A 22 -31.83 -14.46 -48.66
N LYS A 23 -30.53 -14.68 -48.42
CA LYS A 23 -29.37 -14.63 -49.37
C LYS A 23 -29.18 -13.32 -50.18
N THR A 24 -28.00 -12.69 -50.19
CA THR A 24 -26.72 -13.31 -50.59
C THR A 24 -25.49 -12.60 -49.99
N LEU A 25 -24.62 -13.42 -49.38
CA LEU A 25 -23.14 -13.44 -49.42
C LEU A 25 -22.30 -12.14 -49.38
N ASP A 26 -21.40 -12.13 -48.39
CA ASP A 26 -20.11 -11.39 -48.24
C ASP A 26 -20.09 -9.86 -48.07
N ASP A 27 -20.35 -9.43 -46.82
CA ASP A 27 -19.54 -8.45 -46.07
C ASP A 27 -19.86 -8.57 -44.55
N PRO A 28 -18.88 -8.39 -43.64
CA PRO A 28 -19.18 -7.62 -42.42
C PRO A 28 -18.09 -6.62 -41.96
N PRO A 29 -18.48 -5.42 -41.49
CA PRO A 29 -17.61 -4.39 -40.88
C PRO A 29 -17.64 -4.45 -39.30
N PRO A 30 -17.24 -3.41 -38.52
CA PRO A 30 -15.88 -3.18 -38.01
C PRO A 30 -15.66 -3.50 -36.48
N PRO A 31 -15.23 -2.57 -35.59
CA PRO A 31 -14.17 -2.75 -34.55
C PRO A 31 -14.75 -3.16 -33.16
N PRO A 32 -14.12 -3.02 -31.95
CA PRO A 32 -12.79 -2.49 -31.58
C PRO A 32 -11.97 -3.27 -30.47
N GLU A 33 -10.64 -3.02 -30.34
CA GLU A 33 -9.98 -2.59 -29.05
C GLU A 33 -9.54 -3.51 -27.85
N LYS A 34 -8.31 -4.09 -27.94
CA LYS A 34 -7.19 -4.23 -26.93
C LYS A 34 -7.42 -4.53 -25.41
N ASP A 35 -6.85 -5.66 -24.91
CA ASP A 35 -6.42 -5.92 -23.50
C ASP A 35 -5.46 -4.79 -22.99
N ARG A 36 -5.39 -4.24 -21.77
CA ARG A 36 -6.14 -4.27 -20.48
C ARG A 36 -5.74 -5.26 -19.34
N PHE A 37 -5.53 -4.69 -18.12
CA PHE A 37 -5.52 -5.33 -16.80
C PHE A 37 -6.49 -4.58 -15.90
N GLN A 38 -7.69 -5.13 -15.82
CA GLN A 38 -8.86 -4.43 -15.34
C GLN A 38 -9.83 -5.48 -14.86
N GLU A 39 -10.23 -5.38 -13.60
CA GLU A 39 -11.59 -5.75 -13.23
C GLU A 39 -12.43 -4.50 -13.51
N GLU A 40 -12.74 -4.25 -14.79
CA GLU A 40 -13.93 -3.44 -15.06
C GLU A 40 -15.13 -4.22 -14.57
N LEU A 41 -16.11 -3.48 -14.10
CA LEU A 41 -17.22 -4.09 -13.40
C LEU A 41 -18.46 -3.22 -13.59
N ASP A 42 -18.81 -3.12 -14.86
CA ASP A 42 -19.88 -2.28 -15.37
C ASP A 42 -21.19 -2.62 -14.67
N THR A 43 -21.75 -1.61 -13.99
CA THR A 43 -23.02 -1.70 -13.29
C THR A 43 -23.78 -0.38 -13.39
N ASP A 44 -24.95 -0.44 -14.01
CA ASP A 44 -25.84 0.71 -14.19
C ASP A 44 -26.46 1.15 -12.86
N PHE A 45 -26.24 2.42 -12.47
CA PHE A 45 -26.92 3.02 -11.31
C PHE A 45 -27.74 4.29 -11.64
N LEU A 46 -27.79 4.72 -12.90
CA LEU A 46 -28.47 5.95 -13.32
C LEU A 46 -29.96 5.77 -13.65
N ARG A 47 -30.77 5.37 -12.64
CA ARG A 47 -32.20 5.75 -12.58
C ARG A 47 -32.78 5.58 -11.17
N GLY A 48 -33.63 6.53 -10.77
CA GLY A 48 -34.16 6.69 -9.41
C GLY A 48 -35.18 5.64 -8.93
N ASN A 49 -34.86 4.34 -9.04
CA ASN A 49 -35.58 3.25 -8.39
C ASN A 49 -34.66 2.55 -7.39
N LYS A 50 -35.13 2.36 -6.15
CA LYS A 50 -34.35 1.90 -4.98
C LYS A 50 -33.98 0.39 -4.99
N VAL A 51 -33.65 -0.18 -6.14
CA VAL A 51 -33.29 -1.60 -6.29
C VAL A 51 -32.01 -1.74 -7.13
N SER A 52 -30.87 -1.44 -6.51
CA SER A 52 -29.54 -1.65 -7.07
C SER A 52 -29.18 -3.14 -7.06
N HIS A 53 -29.16 -3.79 -8.23
CA HIS A 53 -28.78 -5.20 -8.36
C HIS A 53 -27.25 -5.37 -8.41
N TYR A 54 -26.65 -5.66 -7.26
CA TYR A 54 -25.24 -6.04 -7.13
C TYR A 54 -25.03 -7.49 -7.62
N GLN A 55 -24.91 -7.70 -8.93
CA GLN A 55 -24.64 -9.03 -9.50
C GLN A 55 -23.14 -9.36 -9.50
N LEU A 56 -22.33 -8.46 -10.05
CA LEU A 56 -20.88 -8.57 -10.03
C LEU A 56 -20.26 -7.66 -8.95
N PHE A 57 -20.83 -6.46 -8.70
CA PHE A 57 -20.15 -5.41 -7.92
C PHE A 57 -20.27 -5.69 -6.41
N PRO A 58 -19.22 -5.55 -5.59
CA PRO A 58 -19.30 -5.76 -4.16
C PRO A 58 -20.26 -4.79 -3.49
N LYS A 59 -21.41 -5.31 -3.04
CA LYS A 59 -22.45 -4.53 -2.34
C LYS A 59 -21.89 -3.68 -1.20
N SER A 60 -20.89 -4.17 -0.46
CA SER A 60 -20.22 -3.43 0.61
C SER A 60 -19.60 -2.12 0.13
N LEU A 61 -18.87 -2.14 -0.99
CA LEU A 61 -18.27 -0.94 -1.58
C LEU A 61 -19.33 -0.05 -2.24
N GLY A 62 -20.30 -0.63 -2.95
CA GLY A 62 -21.36 0.13 -3.61
C GLY A 62 -22.18 0.96 -2.63
N GLN A 63 -22.51 0.38 -1.47
CA GLN A 63 -23.18 1.10 -0.38
C GLN A 63 -22.33 2.22 0.22
N VAL A 64 -21.00 2.08 0.27
CA VAL A 64 -20.08 3.11 0.76
C VAL A 64 -19.99 4.28 -0.22
N ILE A 65 -19.76 3.99 -1.51
CA ILE A 65 -19.67 4.99 -2.59
C ILE A 65 -20.95 5.83 -2.63
N LEU A 66 -22.11 5.18 -2.64
CA LEU A 66 -23.43 5.84 -2.66
C LEU A 66 -23.74 6.60 -1.36
N LYS A 67 -23.32 6.12 -0.18
CA LYS A 67 -23.54 6.83 1.09
C LYS A 67 -22.73 8.12 1.15
N PHE A 68 -21.47 8.07 0.76
CA PHE A 68 -20.53 9.20 0.91
C PHE A 68 -20.40 10.06 -0.36
N SER A 69 -21.18 9.77 -1.41
CA SER A 69 -21.15 10.45 -2.71
C SER A 69 -19.72 10.55 -3.26
N VAL A 70 -19.01 9.43 -3.26
CA VAL A 70 -17.66 9.33 -3.83
C VAL A 70 -17.75 9.28 -5.35
N SER A 71 -16.84 9.95 -6.06
CA SER A 71 -16.68 9.87 -7.51
C SER A 71 -15.46 9.00 -7.90
N GLU A 72 -14.38 9.01 -7.11
CA GLU A 72 -13.21 8.14 -7.32
C GLU A 72 -12.64 7.70 -5.96
N LEU A 73 -12.17 6.44 -5.87
CA LEU A 73 -11.54 5.89 -4.68
C LEU A 73 -10.30 5.09 -5.08
N HIS A 74 -9.13 5.41 -4.53
CA HIS A 74 -7.94 4.57 -4.63
C HIS A 74 -7.44 4.26 -3.23
N ILE A 75 -7.21 2.98 -2.96
CA ILE A 75 -6.62 2.53 -1.70
C ILE A 75 -5.53 1.51 -1.99
N SER A 76 -4.38 1.68 -1.36
CA SER A 76 -3.26 0.73 -1.44
C SER A 76 -2.72 0.40 -0.06
N PHE A 77 -2.23 -0.83 0.09
CA PHE A 77 -1.53 -1.34 1.26
C PHE A 77 -0.27 -2.05 0.77
N THR A 78 0.91 -1.59 1.20
CA THR A 78 2.18 -2.17 0.76
C THR A 78 3.18 -2.37 1.89
N GLN A 79 3.90 -3.48 1.79
CA GLN A 79 4.93 -3.93 2.70
C GLN A 79 6.26 -3.95 1.94
N GLY A 80 7.25 -3.21 2.47
CA GLY A 80 8.49 -2.93 1.78
C GLY A 80 8.35 -1.77 0.80
N TYR A 81 9.32 -1.63 -0.09
CA TYR A 81 9.35 -0.59 -1.12
C TYR A 81 9.79 -1.19 -2.46
N TRP A 82 9.34 -0.60 -3.57
CA TRP A 82 9.71 -1.11 -4.89
C TRP A 82 11.14 -0.71 -5.27
N ARG A 83 12.04 -1.69 -5.44
CA ARG A 83 13.42 -1.45 -5.86
C ARG A 83 13.53 -1.34 -7.37
N THR A 84 13.21 -0.17 -7.92
CA THR A 84 13.15 0.08 -9.38
C THR A 84 14.44 -0.30 -10.11
N MET A 85 15.62 -0.08 -9.50
CA MET A 85 16.91 -0.47 -10.07
C MET A 85 17.19 -1.99 -10.07
N GLN A 86 16.51 -2.78 -9.22
CA GLN A 86 16.68 -4.23 -9.13
C GLN A 86 15.59 -5.01 -9.86
N TRP A 87 14.37 -4.48 -9.87
CA TRP A 87 13.17 -5.18 -10.38
C TRP A 87 12.61 -4.54 -11.67
N GLY A 88 13.24 -3.46 -12.16
CA GLY A 88 12.76 -2.66 -13.28
C GLY A 88 11.56 -1.81 -12.90
N GLN A 89 10.88 -1.25 -13.90
CA GLN A 89 9.65 -0.52 -13.70
C GLN A 89 8.46 -1.49 -13.48
N PRO A 90 7.68 -1.32 -12.41
CA PRO A 90 6.48 -2.11 -12.14
C PRO A 90 5.29 -1.63 -12.97
N PHE A 91 4.25 -2.47 -13.05
CA PHE A 91 3.02 -2.14 -13.77
C PHE A 91 2.16 -1.07 -13.07
N LEU A 92 2.03 -1.17 -11.75
CA LEU A 92 1.36 -0.17 -10.91
C LEU A 92 2.17 0.05 -9.64
N LEU A 93 2.37 1.31 -9.29
CA LEU A 93 3.14 1.73 -8.12
C LEU A 93 2.20 2.20 -7.01
N SER A 94 2.62 1.87 -5.79
CA SER A 94 1.93 2.19 -4.54
C SER A 94 3.01 2.44 -3.47
N PRO A 95 2.85 3.44 -2.58
CA PRO A 95 3.84 3.79 -1.58
C PRO A 95 3.87 2.80 -0.40
N PRO A 96 4.99 2.74 0.35
CA PRO A 96 5.10 1.98 1.60
C PRO A 96 4.04 2.37 2.63
N GLY A 97 3.46 1.37 3.31
CA GLY A 97 2.40 1.56 4.29
C GLY A 97 1.01 1.54 3.63
N ALA A 98 0.14 2.47 3.99
CA ALA A 98 -1.15 2.64 3.34
C ALA A 98 -1.31 4.02 2.71
N GLU A 99 -1.95 4.07 1.54
CA GLU A 99 -2.33 5.30 0.85
C GLU A 99 -3.82 5.25 0.52
N LEU A 100 -4.49 6.37 0.71
CA LEU A 100 -5.90 6.55 0.40
C LEU A 100 -6.09 7.88 -0.34
N TRP A 101 -6.62 7.82 -1.55
CA TRP A 101 -7.05 8.98 -2.34
C TRP A 101 -8.54 8.85 -2.63
N VAL A 102 -9.29 9.94 -2.45
CA VAL A 102 -10.72 10.00 -2.71
C VAL A 102 -11.06 11.32 -3.37
N TRP A 103 -11.79 11.23 -4.48
CA TRP A 103 -12.49 12.36 -5.07
C TRP A 103 -13.97 12.26 -4.70
N PHE A 104 -14.51 13.32 -4.09
CA PHE A 104 -15.93 13.43 -3.73
C PHE A 104 -16.72 14.13 -4.85
N GLN A 105 -18.01 13.81 -4.96
CA GLN A 105 -18.91 14.53 -5.85
C GLN A 105 -19.12 15.98 -5.37
N ASP A 106 -19.41 16.86 -6.33
CA ASP A 106 -19.73 18.28 -6.13
C ASP A 106 -20.96 18.52 -5.23
N THR A 107 -21.80 17.49 -5.05
CA THR A 107 -22.96 17.47 -4.16
C THR A 107 -22.62 17.44 -2.66
N VAL A 108 -21.37 17.15 -2.28
CA VAL A 108 -20.96 17.03 -0.87
C VAL A 108 -20.72 18.41 -0.24
N THR A 109 -21.49 18.74 0.81
CA THR A 109 -21.41 20.04 1.48
C THR A 109 -20.23 20.18 2.46
N ASP A 110 -19.90 19.11 3.19
CA ASP A 110 -18.76 19.05 4.10
C ASP A 110 -17.90 17.82 3.80
N VAL A 111 -16.80 18.07 3.08
CA VAL A 111 -15.85 17.04 2.63
C VAL A 111 -15.03 16.49 3.79
N ASP A 112 -14.74 17.28 4.83
CA ASP A 112 -13.85 16.87 5.92
C ASP A 112 -14.58 15.94 6.91
N ILE A 113 -15.88 16.18 7.16
CA ILE A 113 -16.74 15.23 7.89
C ILE A 113 -16.92 13.94 7.08
N ALA A 114 -17.25 14.05 5.78
CA ALA A 114 -17.43 12.89 4.90
C ALA A 114 -16.16 12.02 4.82
N TRP A 115 -15.00 12.66 4.70
CA TRP A 115 -13.69 12.02 4.73
C TRP A 115 -13.44 11.26 6.04
N LYS A 116 -13.68 11.90 7.19
CA LYS A 116 -13.49 11.27 8.50
C LYS A 116 -14.44 10.10 8.74
N GLU A 117 -15.69 10.17 8.28
CA GLU A 117 -16.59 9.01 8.35
C GLU A 117 -16.16 7.90 7.39
N LEU A 118 -15.72 8.24 6.18
CA LEU A 118 -15.28 7.29 5.16
C LEU A 118 -14.03 6.51 5.61
N THR A 119 -13.00 7.17 6.16
CA THR A 119 -11.78 6.51 6.65
C THR A 119 -12.08 5.50 7.76
N ASN A 120 -13.00 5.83 8.68
CA ASN A 120 -13.47 4.92 9.72
C ASN A 120 -14.25 3.71 9.17
N VAL A 121 -15.06 3.89 8.13
CA VAL A 121 -15.77 2.76 7.49
C VAL A 121 -14.82 1.87 6.69
N LEU A 122 -13.89 2.46 5.92
CA LEU A 122 -12.88 1.71 5.16
C LEU A 122 -11.92 0.94 6.08
N SER A 123 -11.56 1.52 7.24
CA SER A 123 -10.79 0.84 8.30
C SER A 123 -11.44 -0.49 8.71
N GLY A 124 -12.76 -0.49 8.94
CA GLY A 124 -13.53 -1.68 9.27
C GLY A 124 -13.66 -2.69 8.12
N ILE A 125 -13.74 -2.23 6.86
CA ILE A 125 -13.87 -3.10 5.68
C ILE A 125 -12.55 -3.83 5.38
N PHE A 126 -11.42 -3.14 5.44
CA PHE A 126 -10.10 -3.70 5.09
C PHE A 126 -9.30 -4.23 6.28
N CYS A 127 -9.85 -4.13 7.50
CA CYS A 127 -9.19 -4.49 8.76
C CYS A 127 -7.86 -3.75 8.96
N ALA A 128 -7.85 -2.46 8.66
CA ALA A 128 -6.65 -1.61 8.60
C ALA A 128 -6.82 -0.34 9.45
N SER A 129 -5.73 0.28 9.88
CA SER A 129 -5.69 1.41 10.82
C SER A 129 -5.95 2.78 10.15
N LEU A 130 -6.76 2.82 9.09
CA LEU A 130 -7.11 4.04 8.34
C LEU A 130 -7.84 5.08 9.20
N ASN A 131 -8.36 4.68 10.36
CA ASN A 131 -8.91 5.58 11.38
C ASN A 131 -7.88 6.53 12.02
N PHE A 132 -6.57 6.30 11.82
CA PHE A 132 -5.50 7.26 12.16
C PHE A 132 -5.27 8.34 11.08
N ILE A 133 -6.06 8.35 10.00
CA ILE A 133 -6.07 9.45 9.03
C ILE A 133 -6.84 10.63 9.63
N ASP A 134 -6.08 11.57 10.21
CA ASP A 134 -6.54 12.88 10.69
C ASP A 134 -5.99 14.02 9.81
N SER A 135 -6.45 15.25 10.06
CA SER A 135 -6.04 16.46 9.33
C SER A 135 -4.51 16.66 9.24
N THR A 136 -3.78 16.13 10.23
CA THR A 136 -2.31 16.20 10.31
C THR A 136 -1.58 15.46 9.20
N ASN A 137 -2.23 14.48 8.57
CA ASN A 137 -1.67 13.63 7.51
C ASN A 137 -2.38 13.82 6.16
N THR A 138 -3.39 14.70 6.10
CA THR A 138 -4.09 15.08 4.86
C THR A 138 -3.58 16.44 4.38
N PRO A 139 -2.76 16.53 3.33
CA PRO A 139 -2.53 17.81 2.67
C PRO A 139 -3.86 18.35 2.13
N LEU A 140 -4.07 19.67 2.25
CA LEU A 140 -5.18 20.35 1.61
C LEU A 140 -4.77 20.66 0.17
N GLY A 141 -5.50 20.16 -0.82
CA GLY A 141 -5.26 20.52 -2.23
C GLY A 141 -5.50 22.01 -2.46
N VAL A 142 -4.53 22.69 -3.08
CA VAL A 142 -4.60 24.13 -3.39
C VAL A 142 -4.21 24.39 -4.84
N GLY A 143 -5.21 24.57 -5.70
CA GLY A 143 -5.02 24.86 -7.12
C GLY A 143 -6.31 25.34 -7.77
N ASN A 144 -6.21 26.33 -8.67
CA ASN A 144 -7.36 27.00 -9.30
C ASN A 144 -7.80 26.35 -10.64
N VAL A 145 -7.28 25.18 -11.00
CA VAL A 145 -7.41 24.62 -12.37
C VAL A 145 -8.36 23.41 -12.44
N THR A 146 -8.56 22.71 -11.33
CA THR A 146 -9.58 21.66 -11.15
C THR A 146 -10.16 21.78 -9.73
N ASP A 147 -11.33 21.21 -9.45
CA ASP A 147 -12.01 21.32 -8.15
C ASP A 147 -11.37 20.45 -7.04
N GLN A 148 -10.09 20.73 -6.75
CA GLN A 148 -9.30 20.09 -5.70
C GLN A 148 -9.91 20.21 -4.29
N ARG A 149 -10.94 21.04 -4.11
CA ARG A 149 -11.77 21.12 -2.89
C ARG A 149 -12.38 19.77 -2.51
N PHE A 150 -12.71 18.94 -3.50
CA PHE A 150 -13.30 17.61 -3.30
C PHE A 150 -12.27 16.47 -3.32
N LEU A 151 -11.00 16.76 -3.55
CA LEU A 151 -9.93 15.77 -3.44
C LEU A 151 -9.44 15.69 -1.99
N ARG A 152 -9.31 14.47 -1.46
CA ARG A 152 -8.57 14.19 -0.22
C ARG A 152 -7.59 13.05 -0.49
N SER A 153 -6.36 13.23 -0.02
CA SER A 153 -5.32 12.21 -0.04
C SER A 153 -4.70 12.12 1.36
N ALA A 154 -4.28 10.92 1.76
CA ALA A 154 -3.45 10.70 2.93
C ALA A 154 -2.57 9.47 2.76
N VAL A 155 -1.41 9.49 3.41
CA VAL A 155 -0.48 8.36 3.49
C VAL A 155 -0.18 8.06 4.96
N LEU A 156 -0.32 6.79 5.34
CA LEU A 156 0.10 6.23 6.62
C LEU A 156 1.34 5.34 6.40
N PRO A 157 2.57 5.89 6.40
CA PRO A 157 3.80 5.13 6.14
C PRO A 157 4.15 4.12 7.26
N ARG A 158 3.42 4.18 8.38
CA ARG A 158 3.51 3.24 9.52
C ARG A 158 2.50 2.10 9.49
N GLU A 159 1.55 2.09 8.54
CA GLU A 159 0.55 1.04 8.50
C GLU A 159 1.21 -0.31 8.18
N ILE A 160 0.97 -1.29 9.04
CA ILE A 160 1.49 -2.64 8.89
C ILE A 160 0.48 -3.40 8.02
N VAL A 161 0.94 -3.98 6.91
CA VAL A 161 0.09 -4.86 6.11
C VAL A 161 0.00 -6.21 6.80
N CYS A 162 -1.19 -6.58 7.27
CA CYS A 162 -1.45 -7.84 7.96
C CYS A 162 -2.08 -8.88 7.02
N THR A 163 -2.00 -10.16 7.38
CA THR A 163 -2.59 -11.27 6.59
C THR A 163 -4.10 -11.15 6.45
N GLU A 164 -4.69 -10.50 7.44
CA GLU A 164 -6.07 -10.15 7.62
C GLU A 164 -6.55 -9.25 6.48
N ASN A 165 -5.74 -8.30 6.00
CA ASN A 165 -6.08 -7.34 4.94
C ASN A 165 -6.32 -8.01 3.57
N LEU A 166 -5.72 -9.17 3.32
CA LEU A 166 -5.92 -9.94 2.07
C LEU A 166 -7.28 -10.67 2.06
N THR A 167 -7.84 -10.98 3.23
CA THR A 167 -9.13 -11.69 3.34
C THR A 167 -10.32 -10.88 2.85
N PRO A 168 -10.54 -9.60 3.24
CA PRO A 168 -11.60 -8.77 2.67
C PRO A 168 -11.32 -8.45 1.20
N TRP A 169 -10.07 -8.18 0.81
CA TRP A 169 -9.71 -7.92 -0.60
C TRP A 169 -10.15 -9.06 -1.53
N LYS A 170 -9.91 -10.33 -1.14
CA LYS A 170 -10.39 -11.52 -1.87
C LYS A 170 -11.91 -11.72 -1.87
N LYS A 171 -12.63 -11.20 -0.87
CA LYS A 171 -14.10 -11.31 -0.79
C LYS A 171 -14.82 -10.37 -1.76
N LEU A 172 -14.10 -9.43 -2.36
CA LEU A 172 -14.62 -8.52 -3.38
C LEU A 172 -14.65 -9.18 -4.78
N LEU A 173 -13.77 -10.16 -5.03
CA LEU A 173 -13.73 -10.91 -6.29
C LEU A 173 -15.06 -11.68 -6.52
N PRO A 174 -15.65 -11.67 -7.72
CA PRO A 174 -16.95 -12.32 -7.99
C PRO A 174 -17.00 -13.83 -7.66
N CYS A 175 -15.90 -14.56 -7.88
CA CYS A 175 -15.75 -15.97 -7.51
C CYS A 175 -15.16 -16.20 -6.10
N GLY A 176 -14.81 -15.14 -5.38
CA GLY A 176 -14.03 -15.19 -4.14
C GLY A 176 -12.72 -15.95 -4.30
N ALA A 177 -12.23 -16.54 -3.21
CA ALA A 177 -10.97 -17.29 -3.17
C ALA A 177 -11.08 -18.78 -3.59
N LYS A 178 -12.18 -19.20 -4.22
CA LYS A 178 -12.50 -20.63 -4.43
C LYS A 178 -12.16 -21.18 -5.82
N THR A 179 -12.17 -20.35 -6.86
CA THR A 179 -11.92 -20.74 -8.26
C THR A 179 -11.10 -19.70 -8.99
N GLY A 180 -10.54 -20.06 -10.14
CA GLY A 180 -9.66 -19.19 -10.91
C GLY A 180 -8.38 -18.78 -10.16
N LEU A 181 -7.80 -17.67 -10.57
CA LEU A 181 -6.48 -17.20 -10.13
C LEU A 181 -6.42 -16.81 -8.65
N ALA A 182 -7.57 -16.48 -8.05
CA ALA A 182 -7.70 -16.21 -6.61
C ALA A 182 -7.29 -17.41 -5.73
N VAL A 183 -7.35 -18.64 -6.26
CA VAL A 183 -6.89 -19.87 -5.58
C VAL A 183 -5.39 -19.84 -5.31
N LEU A 184 -4.58 -19.25 -6.21
CA LEU A 184 -3.12 -19.18 -6.03
C LEU A 184 -2.69 -18.24 -4.89
N MET A 185 -3.59 -17.37 -4.41
CA MET A 185 -3.26 -16.34 -3.45
C MET A 185 -3.13 -16.90 -2.02
N ASN A 186 -1.98 -17.47 -1.68
CA ASN A 186 -1.67 -17.95 -0.33
C ASN A 186 -1.06 -16.82 0.53
N SER A 187 -1.67 -16.50 1.67
CA SER A 187 -1.14 -15.50 2.60
C SER A 187 0.27 -15.84 3.08
N GLU A 188 0.52 -17.08 3.53
CA GLU A 188 1.83 -17.49 4.06
C GLU A 188 2.98 -17.20 3.08
N LYS A 189 2.78 -17.46 1.78
CA LYS A 189 3.79 -17.18 0.75
C LYS A 189 3.92 -15.71 0.40
N PHE A 190 2.83 -14.94 0.45
CA PHE A 190 2.83 -13.52 0.11
C PHE A 190 3.52 -12.67 1.18
N PHE A 191 3.26 -12.93 2.46
CA PHE A 191 3.85 -12.16 3.57
C PHE A 191 5.30 -12.57 3.90
N HIS A 192 5.81 -13.65 3.30
CA HIS A 192 7.24 -14.01 3.27
C HIS A 192 7.97 -13.55 2.00
N SER A 193 7.33 -12.77 1.14
CA SER A 193 7.96 -12.19 -0.06
C SER A 193 8.82 -10.96 0.28
N SER A 194 9.66 -10.51 -0.65
CA SER A 194 10.51 -9.32 -0.48
C SER A 194 9.74 -8.00 -0.62
N PHE A 195 8.61 -8.03 -1.31
CA PHE A 195 7.70 -6.91 -1.49
C PHE A 195 6.30 -7.43 -1.75
N TYR A 196 5.33 -6.88 -1.03
CA TYR A 196 3.91 -7.18 -1.18
C TYR A 196 3.13 -5.88 -1.29
N SER A 197 2.26 -5.77 -2.30
CA SER A 197 1.34 -4.64 -2.45
C SER A 197 -0.01 -5.15 -2.92
N GLN A 198 -1.06 -4.78 -2.21
CA GLN A 198 -2.44 -4.91 -2.67
C GLN A 198 -3.03 -3.51 -2.85
N ALA A 199 -3.75 -3.28 -3.94
CA ALA A 199 -4.47 -2.04 -4.16
C ALA A 199 -5.84 -2.31 -4.78
N LEU A 200 -6.68 -1.29 -4.72
CA LEU A 200 -8.03 -1.28 -5.23
C LEU A 200 -8.34 0.13 -5.70
N HIS A 201 -8.79 0.23 -6.95
CA HIS A 201 -9.14 1.48 -7.60
C HIS A 201 -10.61 1.39 -8.05
N ILE A 202 -11.37 2.45 -7.78
CA ILE A 202 -12.74 2.62 -8.23
C ILE A 202 -12.79 3.91 -9.03
N THR A 203 -13.14 3.79 -10.30
CA THR A 203 -13.15 4.89 -11.28
C THR A 203 -14.46 4.89 -12.07
N PRO A 204 -14.98 6.07 -12.44
CA PRO A 204 -16.10 6.16 -13.36
C PRO A 204 -15.61 5.94 -14.78
N VAL A 205 -16.29 5.09 -15.55
CA VAL A 205 -15.99 4.83 -16.96
C VAL A 205 -17.20 5.25 -17.81
N CYS A 206 -16.94 5.95 -18.91
CA CYS A 206 -17.97 6.30 -19.88
C CYS A 206 -18.31 5.07 -20.74
N GLN A 207 -19.56 4.59 -20.69
CA GLN A 207 -20.02 3.53 -21.60
C GLN A 207 -20.10 4.02 -23.06
N ASP A 208 -20.62 5.24 -23.23
CA ASP A 208 -20.72 5.92 -24.52
C ASP A 208 -19.51 6.83 -24.77
N TRP A 209 -19.11 6.98 -26.05
CA TRP A 209 -18.18 8.05 -26.50
C TRP A 209 -18.63 9.47 -26.10
N GLN A 210 -19.95 9.68 -25.94
CA GLN A 210 -20.53 10.95 -25.49
C GLN A 210 -20.64 11.08 -23.96
N CYS A 211 -20.17 10.08 -23.20
CA CYS A 211 -20.25 9.97 -21.74
C CYS A 211 -21.62 10.34 -21.13
N LYS A 212 -22.71 9.91 -21.77
CA LYS A 212 -24.08 10.15 -21.31
C LYS A 212 -24.52 9.19 -20.20
N SER A 213 -24.05 7.95 -20.27
CA SER A 213 -24.06 7.02 -19.16
C SER A 213 -22.64 6.77 -18.66
N THR A 214 -22.50 6.79 -17.35
CA THR A 214 -21.29 6.45 -16.61
C THR A 214 -21.55 5.17 -15.82
N ALA A 215 -20.66 4.20 -15.97
CA ALA A 215 -20.59 3.01 -15.14
C ALA A 215 -19.36 3.08 -14.24
N TRP A 216 -19.15 2.02 -13.46
CA TRP A 216 -18.07 1.94 -12.48
C TRP A 216 -17.09 0.81 -12.82
N GLU A 217 -15.81 1.10 -12.73
CA GLU A 217 -14.71 0.13 -12.76
C GLU A 217 -14.26 -0.18 -11.33
N LEU A 218 -13.90 -1.44 -11.04
CA LEU A 218 -13.33 -1.87 -9.76
C LEU A 218 -12.00 -2.60 -9.98
N ARG A 219 -10.95 -1.88 -10.35
CA ARG A 219 -9.66 -2.50 -10.62
C ARG A 219 -8.94 -2.90 -9.33
N GLN A 220 -8.97 -4.19 -9.00
CA GLN A 220 -8.14 -4.77 -7.95
C GLN A 220 -6.76 -5.17 -8.50
N THR A 221 -5.66 -4.84 -7.80
CA THR A 221 -4.29 -5.23 -8.20
C THR A 221 -3.48 -5.81 -7.05
N LEU A 222 -2.66 -6.81 -7.32
CA LEU A 222 -1.79 -7.46 -6.34
C LEU A 222 -0.39 -7.71 -6.93
N ASN A 223 0.62 -7.07 -6.37
CA ASN A 223 2.01 -7.12 -6.79
C ASN A 223 2.85 -7.83 -5.72
N VAL A 224 3.64 -8.83 -6.11
CA VAL A 224 4.46 -9.64 -5.18
C VAL A 224 5.84 -9.91 -5.81
N VAL A 225 6.90 -9.74 -5.03
CA VAL A 225 8.27 -10.08 -5.44
C VAL A 225 8.81 -11.22 -4.58
N PHE A 226 8.89 -12.41 -5.17
CA PHE A 226 9.48 -13.59 -4.53
C PHE A 226 11.01 -13.60 -4.70
N ASP A 227 11.74 -13.77 -3.60
CA ASP A 227 13.16 -14.09 -3.66
C ASP A 227 13.36 -15.57 -4.02
N LEU A 228 14.09 -15.83 -5.10
CA LEU A 228 14.38 -17.17 -5.62
C LEU A 228 15.80 -17.65 -5.31
N HIS A 229 16.66 -16.86 -4.64
CA HIS A 229 18.09 -17.16 -4.43
C HIS A 229 18.36 -18.53 -3.78
N SER A 230 17.43 -19.05 -2.97
CA SER A 230 17.54 -20.37 -2.32
C SER A 230 17.13 -21.56 -3.19
N SER A 231 16.50 -21.33 -4.35
CA SER A 231 15.71 -22.33 -5.08
C SER A 231 16.27 -22.76 -6.44
N GLY A 232 17.44 -22.22 -6.81
CA GLY A 232 18.11 -22.40 -8.09
C GLY A 232 17.56 -21.52 -9.22
N GLN A 233 18.16 -21.62 -10.41
CA GLN A 233 17.77 -20.88 -11.63
C GLN A 233 16.43 -21.34 -12.25
N GLU A 234 15.53 -21.96 -11.47
CA GLU A 234 14.30 -22.59 -11.95
C GLU A 234 13.12 -22.21 -11.06
N TRP A 235 12.16 -21.45 -11.59
CA TRP A 235 10.91 -21.14 -10.90
C TRP A 235 9.74 -21.94 -11.48
N SER A 236 8.74 -22.17 -10.64
CA SER A 236 7.46 -22.73 -11.08
C SER A 236 6.31 -22.19 -10.23
N LEU A 237 5.08 -22.25 -10.76
CA LEU A 237 3.89 -21.76 -10.05
C LEU A 237 3.73 -22.47 -8.70
N PHE A 238 3.97 -23.79 -8.61
CA PHE A 238 3.94 -24.51 -7.34
C PHE A 238 5.05 -24.15 -6.34
N LYS A 239 6.21 -23.64 -6.80
CA LYS A 239 7.25 -23.11 -5.89
C LYS A 239 6.83 -21.76 -5.31
N MET A 240 6.26 -20.88 -6.13
CA MET A 240 5.82 -19.53 -5.74
C MET A 240 4.55 -19.53 -4.88
N PHE A 241 3.51 -20.25 -5.31
CA PHE A 241 2.16 -20.20 -4.76
C PHE A 241 1.75 -21.42 -3.93
N SER A 242 2.71 -22.32 -3.61
CA SER A 242 2.54 -23.62 -2.93
C SER A 242 1.91 -24.75 -3.76
N ARG A 243 2.37 -25.98 -3.50
CA ARG A 243 1.99 -27.22 -4.22
C ARG A 243 0.53 -27.66 -4.04
N THR A 244 -0.15 -27.16 -3.02
CA THR A 244 -1.54 -27.53 -2.68
C THR A 244 -2.59 -26.74 -3.47
N LEU A 245 -2.19 -25.64 -4.13
CA LEU A 245 -3.07 -24.73 -4.84
C LEU A 245 -2.94 -24.98 -6.34
N LEU A 246 -3.67 -26.00 -6.80
CA LEU A 246 -3.78 -26.33 -8.22
C LEU A 246 -4.78 -25.38 -8.87
N LEU A 247 -4.33 -24.66 -9.90
CA LEU A 247 -5.23 -23.92 -10.78
C LEU A 247 -5.94 -24.95 -11.68
N THR A 248 -7.15 -25.36 -11.31
CA THR A 248 -7.90 -26.42 -12.01
C THR A 248 -8.89 -25.91 -13.04
N GLU A 249 -9.54 -24.78 -12.75
CA GLU A 249 -10.62 -24.18 -13.54
C GLU A 249 -10.58 -22.65 -13.41
N ALA A 250 -10.94 -21.92 -14.47
CA ALA A 250 -11.15 -20.48 -14.41
C ALA A 250 -12.41 -20.11 -13.61
N CYS A 251 -12.56 -18.83 -13.26
CA CYS A 251 -13.81 -18.34 -12.67
C CYS A 251 -14.92 -18.33 -13.75
N PRO A 252 -16.07 -19.02 -13.56
CA PRO A 252 -17.13 -19.09 -14.58
C PRO A 252 -17.84 -17.77 -14.88
N LEU A 253 -17.64 -16.73 -14.06
CA LEU A 253 -18.14 -15.38 -14.31
C LEU A 253 -17.17 -14.52 -15.12
N ALA A 254 -15.92 -14.96 -15.32
CA ALA A 254 -14.92 -14.20 -16.05
C ALA A 254 -15.12 -14.30 -17.55
N PHE A 255 -15.12 -13.15 -18.23
CA PHE A 255 -15.16 -13.07 -19.69
C PHE A 255 -13.80 -13.38 -20.33
N SER A 256 -12.72 -12.96 -19.66
CA SER A 256 -11.34 -13.23 -20.08
C SER A 256 -10.49 -13.52 -18.85
N SER A 257 -9.57 -14.49 -18.95
CA SER A 257 -8.65 -14.83 -17.85
C SER A 257 -7.34 -15.36 -18.45
N LYS A 258 -6.26 -14.59 -18.33
CA LYS A 258 -5.02 -14.77 -19.12
C LYS A 258 -3.78 -14.61 -18.24
N VAL A 259 -2.79 -15.47 -18.41
CA VAL A 259 -1.48 -15.37 -17.76
C VAL A 259 -0.43 -15.00 -18.81
N TYR A 260 0.24 -13.87 -18.58
CA TYR A 260 1.33 -13.34 -19.39
C TYR A 260 2.65 -13.59 -18.65
N VAL A 261 3.61 -14.22 -19.31
CA VAL A 261 4.98 -14.38 -18.81
C VAL A 261 5.91 -13.62 -19.73
N ASP A 262 6.78 -12.78 -19.16
CA ASP A 262 7.80 -12.02 -19.89
C ASP A 262 8.98 -12.97 -20.23
N VAL A 263 9.26 -13.14 -21.52
CA VAL A 263 10.24 -14.09 -22.09
C VAL A 263 11.36 -13.34 -22.83
N THR A 264 11.38 -12.00 -22.74
CA THR A 264 12.21 -11.10 -23.56
C THR A 264 13.68 -11.50 -23.66
N ASP A 265 14.34 -11.82 -22.54
CA ASP A 265 15.79 -12.13 -22.53
C ASP A 265 16.15 -13.62 -22.65
N ASN A 266 15.17 -14.54 -22.78
CA ASN A 266 15.44 -15.98 -22.74
C ASN A 266 14.56 -16.83 -23.68
N PRO A 267 15.10 -17.33 -24.81
CA PRO A 267 14.34 -18.15 -25.75
C PRO A 267 14.10 -19.60 -25.30
N GLN A 268 14.60 -20.05 -24.14
CA GLN A 268 14.45 -21.44 -23.68
C GLN A 268 13.42 -21.59 -22.55
N VAL A 269 12.14 -21.42 -22.91
CA VAL A 269 11.03 -21.95 -22.12
C VAL A 269 10.98 -23.47 -22.33
N SER A 270 11.54 -24.22 -21.38
CA SER A 270 11.46 -25.68 -21.38
C SER A 270 10.04 -26.13 -21.00
N ASN A 271 9.18 -26.28 -22.01
CA ASN A 271 7.77 -26.63 -21.83
C ASN A 271 7.59 -27.87 -20.95
N LEU A 272 6.85 -27.71 -19.85
CA LEU A 272 6.19 -28.82 -19.15
C LEU A 272 4.65 -28.69 -19.17
N THR A 273 4.13 -28.13 -20.26
CA THR A 273 2.70 -28.08 -20.61
C THR A 273 2.53 -28.42 -22.09
N LEU A 274 1.50 -29.19 -22.44
CA LEU A 274 1.23 -29.61 -23.84
C LEU A 274 0.50 -28.56 -24.70
N ALA A 275 0.05 -27.44 -24.11
CA ALA A 275 -0.60 -26.35 -24.84
C ALA A 275 0.44 -25.39 -25.41
N THR A 276 0.29 -25.03 -26.69
CA THR A 276 1.09 -23.99 -27.35
C THR A 276 0.74 -22.61 -26.78
N PRO A 277 1.67 -21.88 -26.13
CA PRO A 277 1.41 -20.51 -25.72
C PRO A 277 1.26 -19.61 -26.95
N LEU A 278 0.36 -18.63 -26.86
CA LEU A 278 0.28 -17.57 -27.85
C LEU A 278 1.44 -16.59 -27.59
N LEU A 279 2.29 -16.36 -28.58
CA LEU A 279 3.35 -15.36 -28.48
C LEU A 279 2.81 -14.00 -28.89
N SER A 280 2.85 -13.03 -27.98
CA SER A 280 2.55 -11.63 -28.26
C SER A 280 3.80 -10.77 -28.06
N GLN A 281 3.96 -9.74 -28.88
CA GLN A 281 5.04 -8.76 -28.74
C GLN A 281 4.45 -7.40 -28.42
N ALA A 282 5.03 -6.72 -27.43
CA ALA A 282 4.59 -5.42 -26.97
C ALA A 282 5.79 -4.50 -26.79
N VAL A 283 5.79 -3.36 -27.47
CA VAL A 283 6.70 -2.26 -27.16
C VAL A 283 6.15 -1.53 -25.95
N VAL A 284 6.92 -1.48 -24.87
CA VAL A 284 6.58 -0.86 -23.59
C VAL A 284 7.71 0.10 -23.24
N LEU A 285 7.45 1.41 -23.42
CA LEU A 285 8.40 2.49 -23.10
C LEU A 285 9.67 2.46 -23.96
N GLU A 286 9.48 2.29 -25.28
CA GLU A 286 10.52 2.08 -26.29
C GLU A 286 11.25 0.71 -26.20
N ASP A 287 11.16 -0.03 -25.08
CA ASP A 287 11.63 -1.42 -24.97
C ASP A 287 10.67 -2.42 -25.64
N ARG A 288 11.19 -3.25 -26.56
CA ARG A 288 10.42 -4.35 -27.19
C ARG A 288 10.42 -5.59 -26.30
N ARG A 289 9.33 -5.82 -25.57
CA ARG A 289 9.13 -7.01 -24.74
C ARG A 289 8.35 -8.10 -25.47
N THR A 290 8.66 -9.36 -25.17
CA THR A 290 7.96 -10.52 -25.72
C THR A 290 7.29 -11.30 -24.59
N TYR A 291 5.99 -11.53 -24.72
CA TYR A 291 5.17 -12.19 -23.73
C TYR A 291 4.62 -13.51 -24.28
N SER A 292 4.77 -14.59 -23.53
CA SER A 292 4.01 -15.83 -23.77
C SER A 292 2.70 -15.76 -22.99
N VAL A 293 1.58 -15.88 -23.69
CA VAL A 293 0.21 -15.76 -23.17
C VAL A 293 -0.44 -17.13 -23.09
N TYR A 294 -1.00 -17.42 -21.91
CA TYR A 294 -1.75 -18.63 -21.61
C TYR A 294 -3.19 -18.25 -21.24
N ASP A 295 -4.16 -18.71 -22.01
CA ASP A 295 -5.57 -18.44 -21.79
C ASP A 295 -6.21 -19.52 -20.90
N LEU A 296 -6.75 -19.11 -19.75
CA LEU A 296 -7.35 -19.98 -18.75
C LEU A 296 -8.81 -20.32 -19.04
N THR A 297 -9.46 -19.61 -19.97
CA THR A 297 -10.81 -19.98 -20.41
C THR A 297 -10.78 -21.24 -21.29
N ASN A 298 -9.67 -21.44 -22.00
CA ASN A 298 -9.46 -22.57 -22.90
C ASN A 298 -9.06 -23.85 -22.13
N GLN A 299 -9.96 -24.82 -22.03
CA GLN A 299 -9.75 -26.07 -21.28
C GLN A 299 -8.47 -26.85 -21.69
N ALA A 300 -7.98 -26.66 -22.92
CA ALA A 300 -6.73 -27.24 -23.40
C ALA A 300 -5.48 -26.83 -22.59
N THR A 301 -5.47 -25.65 -21.95
CA THR A 301 -4.29 -25.16 -21.20
C THR A 301 -4.02 -25.91 -19.91
N PHE A 302 -5.05 -26.54 -19.31
CA PHE A 302 -4.91 -27.37 -18.10
C PHE A 302 -4.45 -28.81 -18.36
N GLY A 303 -4.36 -29.22 -19.63
CA GLY A 303 -3.90 -30.56 -20.04
C GLY A 303 -4.69 -31.72 -19.45
N GLN A 304 -4.11 -32.93 -19.49
CA GLN A 304 -4.73 -34.14 -18.93
C GLN A 304 -4.79 -34.12 -17.39
N THR A 305 -3.87 -33.41 -16.74
CA THR A 305 -3.78 -33.31 -15.27
C THR A 305 -4.74 -32.30 -14.65
N ARG A 306 -5.58 -31.63 -15.47
CA ARG A 306 -6.50 -30.54 -15.07
C ARG A 306 -5.83 -29.54 -14.13
N SER A 307 -4.59 -29.17 -14.43
CA SER A 307 -3.80 -28.30 -13.57
C SER A 307 -2.70 -27.59 -14.35
N LEU A 308 -2.66 -26.27 -14.23
CA LEU A 308 -1.64 -25.45 -14.87
C LEU A 308 -0.43 -25.27 -13.95
N ASN A 309 0.72 -25.79 -14.35
CA ASN A 309 2.00 -25.52 -13.70
C ASN A 309 3.07 -25.19 -14.73
N MET A 310 3.38 -23.91 -14.85
CA MET A 310 4.51 -23.45 -15.65
C MET A 310 5.80 -23.68 -14.87
N LEU A 311 6.83 -24.16 -15.56
CA LEU A 311 8.20 -24.19 -15.07
C LEU A 311 9.08 -23.44 -16.06
N LEU A 312 9.79 -22.42 -15.58
CA LEU A 312 10.75 -21.65 -16.38
C LEU A 312 12.13 -21.79 -15.77
N ARG A 313 13.11 -22.07 -16.62
CA ARG A 313 14.54 -22.04 -16.28
C ARG A 313 15.15 -20.75 -16.82
N TRP A 314 15.64 -19.90 -15.93
CA TRP A 314 16.22 -18.60 -16.27
C TRP A 314 17.74 -18.66 -16.17
N ARG A 315 18.45 -18.35 -17.26
CA ARG A 315 19.89 -18.06 -17.17
C ARG A 315 20.04 -16.64 -16.66
N ALA A 316 20.84 -16.43 -15.63
CA ALA A 316 21.13 -15.09 -15.12
C ALA A 316 21.66 -14.19 -16.25
N ALA A 317 20.91 -13.16 -16.61
CA ALA A 317 21.37 -12.09 -17.48
C ALA A 317 22.20 -11.13 -16.64
N GLU A 318 23.41 -10.78 -17.10
CA GLU A 318 24.33 -9.92 -16.35
C GLU A 318 23.88 -8.46 -16.30
N ASN A 319 23.03 -8.04 -17.26
CA ASN A 319 22.55 -6.67 -17.40
C ASN A 319 21.01 -6.61 -17.38
N MET A 320 20.42 -6.36 -16.22
CA MET A 320 19.04 -5.87 -16.14
C MET A 320 18.98 -4.46 -16.74
N LEU A 321 18.00 -4.19 -17.61
CA LEU A 321 17.78 -2.87 -18.19
C LEU A 321 17.48 -1.86 -17.08
N ARG A 322 18.16 -0.70 -17.12
CA ARG A 322 17.94 0.38 -16.14
C ARG A 322 16.60 1.06 -16.41
N PRO A 323 15.80 1.36 -15.38
CA PRO A 323 14.56 2.11 -15.55
C PRO A 323 14.82 3.53 -16.06
N LEU A 324 13.98 4.02 -16.99
CA LEU A 324 14.11 5.36 -17.59
C LEU A 324 14.14 6.48 -16.55
N LEU A 325 13.31 6.36 -15.52
CA LEU A 325 13.20 7.29 -14.40
C LEU A 325 13.32 6.51 -13.09
N HIS A 326 14.15 7.02 -12.18
CA HIS A 326 14.35 6.47 -10.84
C HIS A 326 14.46 7.59 -9.81
N GLY A 327 14.07 7.32 -8.56
CA GLY A 327 14.02 8.32 -7.50
C GLY A 327 14.50 7.73 -6.17
N GLU A 328 15.45 8.41 -5.53
CA GLU A 328 16.02 8.03 -4.24
C GLU A 328 15.83 9.17 -3.26
N ARG A 329 15.70 8.85 -1.97
CA ARG A 329 15.49 9.87 -0.94
C ARG A 329 16.12 9.44 0.36
N TYR A 330 16.90 10.31 0.98
CA TYR A 330 17.56 10.04 2.25
C TYR A 330 17.61 11.27 3.15
N VAL A 331 17.90 11.03 4.44
CA VAL A 331 18.07 12.08 5.45
C VAL A 331 19.55 12.18 5.79
N ALA A 332 20.07 13.39 5.71
CA ALA A 332 21.42 13.74 6.12
C ALA A 332 21.41 14.68 7.34
N GLY A 333 22.61 14.97 7.85
CA GLY A 333 22.83 15.86 8.99
C GLY A 333 23.14 15.14 10.30
N TYR A 334 23.82 15.86 11.20
CA TYR A 334 24.28 15.37 12.51
C TYR A 334 23.44 15.96 13.65
N GLY A 335 23.19 15.14 14.68
CA GLY A 335 22.51 15.53 15.91
C GLY A 335 20.99 15.48 15.83
N LEU A 336 20.34 15.87 16.94
CA LEU A 336 18.89 15.74 17.15
C LEU A 336 18.10 17.05 16.93
N GLN A 337 18.75 18.13 16.48
CA GLN A 337 18.07 19.41 16.20
C GLN A 337 17.81 19.59 14.70
N LYS A 338 18.86 19.78 13.90
CA LYS A 338 18.77 20.03 12.45
C LYS A 338 19.07 18.77 11.62
N GLY A 339 18.53 18.73 10.41
CA GLY A 339 18.79 17.70 9.41
C GLY A 339 18.50 18.23 8.01
N GLU A 340 18.79 17.42 7.00
CA GLU A 340 18.60 17.76 5.60
C GLU A 340 17.89 16.59 4.90
N ILE A 341 16.90 16.88 4.06
CA ILE A 341 16.25 15.90 3.18
C ILE A 341 16.86 16.07 1.80
N HIS A 342 17.38 14.98 1.25
CA HIS A 342 17.91 14.90 -0.11
C HIS A 342 16.99 14.01 -0.93
N THR A 343 16.54 14.51 -2.09
CA THR A 343 15.78 13.74 -3.08
C THR A 343 16.55 13.75 -4.39
N LEU A 344 17.04 12.59 -4.82
CA LEU A 344 17.77 12.41 -6.08
C LEU A 344 16.80 11.87 -7.13
N VAL A 345 16.72 12.53 -8.29
CA VAL A 345 15.91 12.08 -9.42
C VAL A 345 16.82 11.83 -10.62
N TYR A 346 16.82 10.59 -11.09
CA TYR A 346 17.69 10.08 -12.15
C TYR A 346 16.90 9.97 -13.46
N ASN A 347 17.36 10.64 -14.51
CA ASN A 347 16.89 10.43 -15.88
C ASN A 347 17.94 9.63 -16.64
N HIS A 348 17.66 8.34 -16.90
CA HIS A 348 18.55 7.46 -17.66
C HIS A 348 18.34 7.54 -19.19
N HIS A 349 17.39 8.35 -19.66
CA HIS A 349 17.17 8.50 -21.10
C HIS A 349 18.34 9.26 -21.74
N THR A 350 18.89 8.69 -22.82
CA THR A 350 20.09 9.16 -23.54
C THR A 350 19.96 10.54 -24.19
N TYR A 351 18.81 10.86 -24.81
CA TYR A 351 18.64 12.08 -25.62
C TYR A 351 17.48 13.02 -25.20
N ARG A 352 16.52 12.59 -24.37
CA ARG A 352 15.35 13.41 -23.99
C ARG A 352 15.46 13.92 -22.56
N ALA A 353 15.15 15.21 -22.39
CA ALA A 353 14.84 15.79 -21.10
C ALA A 353 13.35 15.58 -20.77
N PHE A 354 13.02 15.34 -19.51
CA PHE A 354 11.63 15.18 -19.06
C PHE A 354 11.24 16.26 -18.06
N PRO A 355 10.09 16.94 -18.24
CA PRO A 355 9.48 17.72 -17.17
C PRO A 355 8.83 16.76 -16.16
N VAL A 356 9.16 16.94 -14.90
CA VAL A 356 8.76 16.06 -13.80
C VAL A 356 8.22 16.91 -12.66
N LEU A 357 6.99 16.61 -12.22
CA LEU A 357 6.36 17.23 -11.06
C LEU A 357 6.66 16.36 -9.82
N LEU A 358 7.49 16.91 -8.95
CA LEU A 358 7.83 16.36 -7.64
C LEU A 358 6.83 16.88 -6.60
N LEU A 359 6.19 15.94 -5.90
CA LEU A 359 5.26 16.17 -4.81
C LEU A 359 5.88 15.59 -3.53
N ASP A 360 6.05 16.40 -2.49
CA ASP A 360 6.56 15.96 -1.19
C ASP A 360 5.64 16.42 -0.06
N THR A 361 5.23 15.46 0.78
CA THR A 361 4.37 15.68 1.95
C THR A 361 5.16 15.39 3.22
N VAL A 362 5.56 16.45 3.93
CA VAL A 362 6.40 16.33 5.13
C VAL A 362 5.60 16.67 6.40
N PRO A 363 5.49 15.77 7.38
CA PRO A 363 4.73 16.01 8.60
C PRO A 363 5.18 17.25 9.39
N TRP A 364 4.24 17.88 10.10
CA TRP A 364 4.45 19.11 10.89
C TRP A 364 5.57 19.03 11.94
N TYR A 365 5.96 17.83 12.37
CA TYR A 365 7.04 17.64 13.34
C TYR A 365 8.45 17.80 12.73
N LEU A 366 8.56 17.95 11.40
CA LEU A 366 9.79 18.35 10.70
C LEU A 366 9.56 19.72 10.07
N ARG A 367 10.08 20.78 10.69
CA ARG A 367 9.89 22.17 10.25
C ARG A 367 10.84 22.47 9.10
N LEU A 368 10.33 22.51 7.87
CA LEU A 368 11.12 22.76 6.67
C LEU A 368 11.54 24.24 6.55
N TYR A 369 12.81 24.47 6.19
CA TYR A 369 13.35 25.79 5.88
C TYR A 369 13.44 26.01 4.36
N ILE A 370 12.35 26.43 3.72
CA ILE A 370 12.28 26.60 2.25
C ILE A 370 13.30 27.60 1.68
N HIS A 371 13.81 28.55 2.47
CA HIS A 371 14.92 29.41 2.03
C HIS A 371 16.25 28.67 1.80
N THR A 372 16.35 27.40 2.22
CA THR A 372 17.49 26.50 1.99
C THR A 372 17.26 25.52 0.85
N LEU A 373 16.09 25.57 0.19
CA LEU A 373 15.74 24.72 -0.94
C LEU A 373 16.74 24.93 -2.08
N THR A 374 17.56 23.92 -2.38
CA THR A 374 18.42 23.94 -3.56
C THR A 374 18.03 22.82 -4.53
N ALA A 375 18.07 23.14 -5.83
CA ALA A 375 17.81 22.20 -6.90
C ALA A 375 18.86 22.41 -8.02
N PRO A 376 20.14 22.08 -7.80
CA PRO A 376 21.18 22.21 -8.81
C PRO A 376 20.87 21.38 -10.07
N ALA A 377 20.84 22.04 -11.23
CA ALA A 377 20.94 21.35 -12.51
C ALA A 377 22.36 20.80 -12.69
N SER A 378 22.51 19.57 -13.19
CA SER A 378 23.83 19.05 -13.56
C SER A 378 24.45 19.77 -14.78
N VAL A 379 23.69 20.66 -15.44
CA VAL A 379 24.11 21.46 -16.60
C VAL A 379 23.83 22.94 -16.30
N ALA A 380 24.90 23.73 -16.17
CA ALA A 380 24.91 25.02 -15.48
C ALA A 380 24.28 26.23 -16.21
N THR A 381 23.42 26.02 -17.22
CA THR A 381 22.99 27.10 -18.16
C THR A 381 21.50 27.44 -18.14
N THR A 382 20.65 26.73 -17.39
CA THR A 382 19.21 27.00 -17.30
C THR A 382 18.69 26.72 -15.89
N ASN A 383 17.76 27.56 -15.39
CA ASN A 383 17.02 27.25 -14.16
C ASN A 383 16.23 25.95 -14.38
N PRO A 384 16.49 24.85 -13.63
CA PRO A 384 15.79 23.59 -13.86
C PRO A 384 14.37 23.62 -13.29
N VAL A 385 14.08 24.54 -12.38
CA VAL A 385 12.76 24.66 -11.73
C VAL A 385 11.91 25.69 -12.46
N SER A 386 10.75 25.24 -12.94
CA SER A 386 9.78 26.09 -13.66
C SER A 386 8.61 26.56 -12.79
N TYR A 387 8.25 25.79 -11.77
CA TYR A 387 7.14 26.08 -10.84
C TYR A 387 7.48 25.54 -9.45
N ILE A 388 7.12 26.32 -8.42
CA ILE A 388 7.16 25.89 -7.02
C ILE A 388 5.85 26.36 -6.37
N HIS A 389 5.11 25.43 -5.78
CA HIS A 389 4.05 25.72 -4.83
C HIS A 389 4.40 25.09 -3.48
N TYR A 390 4.19 25.84 -2.41
CA TYR A 390 4.53 25.39 -1.06
C TYR A 390 3.46 25.82 -0.06
N GLN A 391 2.94 24.84 0.67
CA GLN A 391 2.07 25.03 1.81
C GLN A 391 2.87 24.78 3.11
N PRO A 392 3.01 25.77 4.01
CA PRO A 392 3.65 25.54 5.29
C PRO A 392 2.76 24.68 6.20
N SER A 393 3.40 23.84 7.01
CA SER A 393 2.71 23.08 8.06
C SER A 393 2.19 23.99 9.18
N LYS A 394 1.31 23.43 9.99
CA LYS A 394 0.93 23.99 11.29
C LYS A 394 1.01 22.88 12.31
N ASP A 395 1.76 23.10 13.38
CA ASP A 395 1.94 22.15 14.49
C ASP A 395 0.61 21.48 14.88
N ARG A 396 0.53 20.15 14.69
CA ARG A 396 -0.63 19.29 15.02
C ARG A 396 -1.93 19.58 14.26
N LEU A 397 -1.88 20.30 13.13
CA LEU A 397 -3.06 20.60 12.32
C LEU A 397 -2.95 20.16 10.86
N GLN A 398 -1.85 20.47 10.17
CA GLN A 398 -1.66 20.18 8.75
C GLN A 398 -0.17 19.91 8.44
N PRO A 399 0.16 19.04 7.46
CA PRO A 399 1.54 18.79 7.03
C PRO A 399 2.09 19.94 6.17
N HIS A 400 3.38 19.88 5.83
CA HIS A 400 3.96 20.64 4.72
C HIS A 400 3.61 19.96 3.40
N LEU A 401 3.28 20.77 2.38
CA LEU A 401 3.14 20.33 0.99
C LEU A 401 4.16 21.08 0.15
N LEU A 402 4.97 20.38 -0.63
CA LEU A 402 5.87 20.96 -1.63
C LEU A 402 5.56 20.34 -2.98
N GLU A 403 5.21 21.19 -3.95
CA GLU A 403 5.04 20.84 -5.36
C GLU A 403 6.10 21.59 -6.15
N MET A 404 6.89 20.88 -6.94
CA MET A 404 7.95 21.48 -7.76
C MET A 404 7.98 20.86 -9.16
N LEU A 405 7.88 21.69 -10.19
CA LEU A 405 8.08 21.25 -11.58
C LEU A 405 9.56 21.43 -11.95
N VAL A 406 10.27 20.30 -12.09
CA VAL A 406 11.70 20.22 -12.41
C VAL A 406 11.88 19.64 -13.80
N GLN A 407 12.71 20.27 -14.62
CA GLN A 407 13.15 19.74 -15.90
C GLN A 407 14.43 18.91 -15.69
N LEU A 408 14.35 17.59 -15.91
CA LEU A 408 15.48 16.67 -15.81
C LEU A 408 16.24 16.59 -17.15
N PRO A 409 17.52 17.00 -17.24
CA PRO A 409 18.33 16.80 -18.45
C PRO A 409 18.50 15.31 -18.82
N PRO A 410 18.82 14.97 -20.08
CA PRO A 410 19.12 13.59 -20.48
C PRO A 410 20.37 13.05 -19.76
N ASN A 411 20.36 11.75 -19.44
CA ASN A 411 21.43 11.02 -18.76
C ASN A 411 22.04 11.79 -17.57
N SER A 412 21.18 12.28 -16.67
CA SER A 412 21.57 13.17 -15.58
C SER A 412 20.87 12.83 -14.26
N VAL A 413 21.41 13.39 -13.18
CA VAL A 413 20.82 13.32 -11.83
C VAL A 413 20.55 14.75 -11.38
N THR A 414 19.32 15.01 -10.96
CA THR A 414 18.97 16.28 -10.30
C THR A 414 18.74 16.01 -8.82
N GLU A 415 19.47 16.73 -7.99
CA GLU A 415 19.33 16.65 -6.53
C GLU A 415 18.46 17.81 -6.05
N VAL A 416 17.50 17.53 -5.16
CA VAL A 416 16.69 18.53 -4.46
C VAL A 416 16.95 18.39 -2.97
N THR A 417 17.48 19.45 -2.35
CA THR A 417 17.85 19.47 -0.92
C THR A 417 17.01 20.49 -0.14
N VAL A 418 16.58 20.14 1.07
CA VAL A 418 15.89 21.05 2.01
C VAL A 418 16.35 20.79 3.44
N GLN A 419 16.78 21.83 4.15
CA GLN A 419 17.07 21.74 5.59
C GLN A 419 15.78 21.75 6.42
N PHE A 420 15.79 21.03 7.53
CA PHE A 420 14.69 20.99 8.49
C PHE A 420 15.16 21.01 9.95
N GLU A 421 14.26 21.41 10.85
CA GLU A 421 14.42 21.28 12.29
C GLU A 421 13.39 20.30 12.87
N ARG A 422 13.82 19.47 13.82
CA ARG A 422 12.97 18.50 14.51
C ARG A 422 12.19 19.19 15.64
N ALA A 423 10.87 19.07 15.61
CA ALA A 423 10.01 19.62 16.66
C ALA A 423 10.11 18.79 17.95
N LEU A 424 9.94 19.45 19.10
CA LEU A 424 9.76 18.79 20.39
C LEU A 424 8.33 18.27 20.51
N LEU A 425 8.18 16.94 20.54
CA LEU A 425 6.91 16.26 20.77
C LEU A 425 6.60 16.14 22.26
N LYS A 426 5.31 16.08 22.60
CA LYS A 426 4.85 15.71 23.95
C LYS A 426 5.07 14.21 24.17
N TRP A 427 5.21 13.77 25.41
CA TRP A 427 5.40 12.35 25.74
C TRP A 427 4.28 11.44 25.19
N THR A 428 3.05 11.95 25.10
CA THR A 428 1.87 11.26 24.53
C THR A 428 1.85 11.19 23.00
N GLU A 429 2.73 11.94 22.32
CA GLU A 429 2.80 12.00 20.85
C GLU A 429 3.84 11.02 20.29
N TYR A 430 4.58 10.33 21.16
CA TYR A 430 5.49 9.25 20.79
C TYR A 430 4.77 7.93 20.57
N THR A 431 5.29 7.12 19.66
CA THR A 431 4.88 5.72 19.50
C THR A 431 5.28 4.88 20.71
N PRO A 432 4.63 3.72 20.93
CA PRO A 432 4.99 2.77 21.99
C PRO A 432 6.47 2.35 21.98
N ASP A 433 7.10 2.32 20.81
CA ASP A 433 8.56 2.40 20.67
C ASP A 433 8.97 3.80 20.15
N PRO A 434 9.58 4.64 21.02
CA PRO A 434 10.18 5.92 20.63
C PRO A 434 11.53 5.79 19.92
N ASN A 435 12.29 4.72 20.19
CA ASN A 435 13.66 4.53 19.72
C ASN A 435 13.72 4.07 18.25
N HIS A 436 12.64 3.45 17.76
CA HIS A 436 12.48 3.09 16.34
C HIS A 436 12.54 4.31 15.40
N GLY A 437 12.16 5.50 15.86
CA GLY A 437 12.05 6.70 15.02
C GLY A 437 10.73 6.81 14.25
N PHE A 438 10.55 7.92 13.55
CA PHE A 438 9.31 8.31 12.88
C PHE A 438 9.43 8.17 11.36
N TYR A 439 8.44 7.57 10.72
CA TYR A 439 8.40 7.47 9.26
C TYR A 439 7.76 8.71 8.63
N VAL A 440 8.39 9.23 7.59
CA VAL A 440 7.87 10.20 6.63
C VAL A 440 7.49 9.45 5.36
N GLY A 441 6.34 9.79 4.78
CA GLY A 441 5.88 9.20 3.52
C GLY A 441 6.84 9.44 2.36
N SER A 442 6.80 8.57 1.36
CA SER A 442 7.55 8.73 0.11
C SER A 442 7.17 10.01 -0.65
N SER A 443 8.12 10.61 -1.35
CA SER A 443 7.81 11.65 -2.34
C SER A 443 7.30 11.00 -3.61
N VAL A 444 6.32 11.64 -4.27
CA VAL A 444 5.73 11.19 -5.53
C VAL A 444 6.34 12.00 -6.67
N ILE A 445 6.93 11.29 -7.62
CA ILE A 445 7.59 11.84 -8.80
C ILE A 445 6.69 11.50 -9.99
N SER A 446 6.06 12.51 -10.58
CA SER A 446 5.11 12.32 -11.69
C SER A 446 5.68 12.89 -13.00
N ALA A 447 5.65 12.09 -14.06
CA ALA A 447 6.20 12.44 -15.37
C ALA A 447 5.19 12.12 -16.47
N LEU A 448 5.03 13.02 -17.43
CA LEU A 448 4.32 12.75 -18.68
C LEU A 448 5.33 12.27 -19.72
N MET A 449 5.24 11.00 -20.10
CA MET A 449 6.15 10.40 -21.07
C MET A 449 5.39 10.03 -22.35
N HIS A 450 6.04 10.16 -23.50
CA HIS A 450 5.46 9.77 -24.78
C HIS A 450 5.91 8.34 -25.10
N SER A 451 4.98 7.40 -25.26
CA SER A 451 5.29 6.00 -25.56
C SER A 451 4.52 5.53 -26.79
N VAL A 452 5.23 4.86 -27.70
CA VAL A 452 4.62 4.12 -28.81
C VAL A 452 4.33 2.70 -28.33
N VAL A 453 3.16 2.48 -27.74
CA VAL A 453 2.73 1.12 -27.33
C VAL A 453 2.24 0.34 -28.54
N ALA A 454 3.19 -0.18 -29.31
CA ALA A 454 2.94 -1.14 -30.37
C ALA A 454 2.87 -2.55 -29.78
N MET A 455 1.66 -3.00 -29.42
CA MET A 455 1.36 -4.43 -29.37
C MET A 455 1.08 -4.93 -30.78
N ASP A 456 1.93 -5.82 -31.27
CA ASP A 456 1.76 -6.47 -32.57
C ASP A 456 1.08 -7.82 -32.34
N THR A 457 -0.26 -7.78 -32.26
CA THR A 457 -1.12 -8.94 -32.10
C THR A 457 -1.92 -9.17 -33.37
N ASN A 458 -1.46 -10.15 -34.17
CA ASN A 458 -2.13 -10.64 -35.38
C ASN A 458 -3.44 -11.39 -35.07
N SER A 459 -4.45 -10.65 -34.61
CA SER A 459 -5.87 -10.90 -34.85
C SER A 459 -6.66 -9.77 -34.18
N THR A 460 -7.35 -8.96 -35.00
CA THR A 460 -8.61 -8.25 -34.66
C THR A 460 -8.83 -8.01 -33.16
N GLN A 461 -8.60 -6.81 -32.63
CA GLN A 461 -9.53 -5.71 -32.88
C GLN A 461 -8.85 -4.33 -32.61
N GLU A 462 -9.06 -3.35 -33.48
CA GLU A 462 -8.32 -2.07 -33.49
C GLU A 462 -8.90 -1.05 -32.49
N ARG A 463 -8.07 -0.47 -31.59
CA ARG A 463 -7.81 0.98 -31.71
C ARG A 463 -6.47 1.17 -32.38
N ARG A 464 -6.50 1.94 -33.48
CA ARG A 464 -5.39 2.80 -33.87
C ARG A 464 -5.15 3.77 -32.73
N PHE A 465 -4.31 3.37 -31.79
CA PHE A 465 -3.60 4.34 -30.97
C PHE A 465 -2.84 5.22 -31.95
N SER A 466 -3.09 6.53 -31.89
CA SER A 466 -2.22 7.53 -32.49
C SER A 466 -0.77 7.25 -32.06
N ALA A 467 0.19 7.54 -32.94
CA ALA A 467 1.62 7.25 -32.69
C ALA A 467 2.24 8.09 -31.56
N GLU A 468 1.42 8.80 -30.78
CA GLU A 468 1.77 9.76 -29.73
C GLU A 468 0.80 9.62 -28.54
N SER A 469 0.66 8.42 -27.98
CA SER A 469 -0.01 8.27 -26.68
C SER A 469 0.93 8.70 -25.56
N SER A 470 0.73 9.92 -25.05
CA SER A 470 1.37 10.37 -23.81
C SER A 470 0.76 9.65 -22.61
N TYR A 471 1.57 8.92 -21.85
CA TYR A 471 1.15 8.23 -20.63
C TYR A 471 1.74 8.94 -19.39
N PHE A 472 0.94 9.03 -18.34
CA PHE A 472 1.42 9.50 -17.04
C PHE A 472 2.09 8.35 -16.29
N MET A 473 3.29 8.61 -15.78
CA MET A 473 4.08 7.71 -14.95
C MET A 473 4.23 8.32 -13.56
N TRP A 474 3.99 7.51 -12.52
CA TRP A 474 4.35 7.85 -11.14
C TRP A 474 5.52 6.98 -10.69
N VAL A 475 6.43 7.56 -9.90
CA VAL A 475 7.51 6.88 -9.19
C VAL A 475 7.46 7.36 -7.74
N TYR A 476 7.46 6.43 -6.78
CA TYR A 476 7.55 6.77 -5.37
C TYR A 476 8.99 6.55 -4.89
N THR A 477 9.52 7.49 -4.12
CA THR A 477 10.85 7.34 -3.50
C THR A 477 10.81 6.35 -2.34
N GLU A 478 11.98 6.06 -1.76
CA GLU A 478 12.05 5.43 -0.44
C GLU A 478 11.38 6.31 0.64
N PRO A 479 10.76 5.70 1.68
CA PRO A 479 10.23 6.43 2.84
C PRO A 479 11.39 6.78 3.79
N LEU A 480 11.29 7.92 4.47
CA LEU A 480 12.36 8.34 5.38
C LEU A 480 12.09 7.91 6.81
N LEU A 481 13.12 7.42 7.50
CA LEU A 481 13.07 7.19 8.95
C LEU A 481 13.86 8.29 9.67
N VAL A 482 13.16 9.09 10.49
CA VAL A 482 13.73 10.23 11.21
C VAL A 482 13.64 10.01 12.72
N ASN A 483 14.80 9.98 13.37
CA ASN A 483 14.87 9.97 14.83
C ASN A 483 14.56 11.38 15.35
N LEU A 484 13.61 11.46 16.29
CA LEU A 484 13.22 12.68 17.01
C LEU A 484 13.86 12.69 18.42
N PRO A 485 14.02 13.86 19.06
CA PRO A 485 14.62 13.96 20.40
C PRO A 485 13.75 13.33 21.49
N THR A 486 13.93 12.03 21.73
CA THR A 486 13.17 11.24 22.70
C THR A 486 13.38 11.74 24.14
N PRO A 487 12.30 11.98 24.91
CA PRO A 487 12.41 12.32 26.33
C PRO A 487 12.77 11.09 27.18
N ASP A 488 13.21 11.32 28.41
CA ASP A 488 13.41 10.24 29.38
C ASP A 488 12.06 9.70 29.89
N PHE A 489 11.63 8.58 29.32
CA PHE A 489 10.40 7.88 29.71
C PHE A 489 10.51 7.18 31.09
N SER A 490 11.71 7.04 31.66
CA SER A 490 11.89 6.39 32.96
C SER A 490 11.41 7.27 34.12
N MET A 491 11.58 8.60 34.03
CA MET A 491 11.12 9.53 35.07
C MET A 491 9.62 9.44 35.38
N PRO A 492 8.69 9.57 34.40
CA PRO A 492 7.27 9.45 34.69
C PRO A 492 6.89 8.04 35.17
N TYR A 493 7.51 6.98 34.63
CA TYR A 493 7.28 5.61 35.11
C TYR A 493 7.65 5.44 36.58
N ASN A 494 8.83 5.93 36.99
CA ASN A 494 9.30 5.89 38.38
C ASN A 494 8.35 6.65 39.33
N VAL A 495 7.83 7.81 38.91
CA VAL A 495 6.84 8.58 39.67
C VAL A 495 5.50 7.84 39.77
N ILE A 496 5.02 7.21 38.70
CA ILE A 496 3.79 6.40 38.71
C ILE A 496 3.94 5.18 39.64
N CYS A 497 5.07 4.48 39.60
CA CYS A 497 5.36 3.38 40.52
C CYS A 497 5.41 3.84 41.99
N LEU A 498 6.04 4.98 42.28
CA LEU A 498 6.10 5.53 43.64
C LEU A 498 4.72 5.96 44.14
N THR A 499 3.97 6.72 43.35
CA THR A 499 2.62 7.17 43.73
C THR A 499 1.64 5.99 43.89
N CYS A 500 1.67 5.02 42.98
CA CYS A 500 0.87 3.80 43.07
C CYS A 500 1.21 2.95 44.31
N THR A 501 2.50 2.78 44.64
CA THR A 501 2.89 2.03 45.85
C THR A 501 2.49 2.76 47.14
N VAL A 502 2.65 4.09 47.21
CA VAL A 502 2.13 4.90 48.33
C VAL A 502 0.62 4.77 48.46
N MET A 503 -0.14 4.84 47.35
CA MET A 503 -1.59 4.71 47.37
C MET A 503 -2.04 3.29 47.75
N ALA A 504 -1.36 2.25 47.28
CA ALA A 504 -1.65 0.87 47.64
C ALA A 504 -1.38 0.58 49.13
N VAL A 505 -0.31 1.12 49.70
CA VAL A 505 -0.01 1.03 51.14
C VAL A 505 -1.04 1.83 51.95
N GLY A 506 -1.37 3.05 51.53
CA GLY A 506 -2.38 3.90 52.15
C GLY A 506 -3.75 3.22 52.18
N TYR A 507 -4.29 2.87 51.01
CA TYR A 507 -5.56 2.16 50.87
C TYR A 507 -5.56 0.81 51.60
N GLY A 508 -4.50 0.01 51.47
CA GLY A 508 -4.37 -1.27 52.16
C GLY A 508 -4.37 -1.13 53.69
N SER A 509 -3.78 -0.06 54.23
CA SER A 509 -3.82 0.24 55.67
C SER A 509 -5.22 0.67 56.12
N LEU A 510 -5.89 1.55 55.37
CA LEU A 510 -7.23 2.06 55.68
C LEU A 510 -8.28 0.95 55.59
N TYR A 511 -8.27 0.18 54.51
CA TYR A 511 -9.14 -0.97 54.32
C TYR A 511 -8.98 -1.97 55.46
N LYS A 512 -7.74 -2.25 55.89
CA LYS A 512 -7.44 -3.14 57.02
C LYS A 512 -7.86 -2.58 58.38
N LEU A 513 -7.97 -1.27 58.56
CA LEU A 513 -8.55 -0.68 59.76
C LEU A 513 -10.09 -0.75 59.75
N LEU A 514 -10.72 -0.53 58.60
CA LEU A 514 -12.18 -0.51 58.46
C LEU A 514 -12.82 -1.91 58.46
N THR A 515 -12.17 -2.90 57.86
CA THR A 515 -12.72 -4.26 57.70
C THR A 515 -12.29 -5.25 58.79
N ARG A 516 -11.26 -4.93 59.57
CA ARG A 516 -10.78 -5.81 60.63
C ARG A 516 -11.60 -5.61 61.89
N THR A 517 -12.44 -6.58 62.19
CA THR A 517 -13.10 -6.67 63.49
C THR A 517 -12.06 -6.88 64.59
N PHE A 518 -11.93 -5.90 65.49
CA PHE A 518 -11.15 -6.03 66.70
C PHE A 518 -11.98 -6.79 67.74
N GLN A 519 -11.77 -8.10 67.87
CA GLN A 519 -12.25 -8.83 69.03
C GLN A 519 -11.44 -8.38 70.25
N VAL A 520 -12.12 -7.76 71.22
CA VAL A 520 -11.56 -7.50 72.54
C VAL A 520 -11.57 -8.81 73.31
N GLU A 521 -10.39 -9.38 73.50
CA GLU A 521 -10.21 -10.54 74.37
C GLU A 521 -10.32 -10.04 75.83
N GLU A 522 -11.45 -10.33 76.49
CA GLU A 522 -11.60 -10.03 77.91
C GLU A 522 -10.56 -10.82 78.71
N LEU A 523 -9.59 -10.10 79.27
CA LEU A 523 -8.56 -10.67 80.13
C LEU A 523 -9.14 -11.10 81.48
N GLY A 524 -9.76 -12.27 81.49
CA GLY A 524 -10.09 -13.01 82.70
C GLY A 524 -8.82 -13.15 83.56
N ILE A 525 -8.88 -12.60 84.78
CA ILE A 525 -7.74 -12.36 85.67
C ILE A 525 -6.92 -13.65 85.86
N ARG A 526 -5.73 -13.71 85.24
CA ARG A 526 -4.69 -14.72 85.49
C ARG A 526 -3.29 -14.08 85.49
N PRO A 527 -2.30 -14.63 86.22
CA PRO A 527 -1.24 -13.81 86.81
C PRO A 527 -0.19 -13.22 85.85
N PHE A 528 0.39 -12.11 86.30
CA PHE A 528 1.20 -11.15 85.56
C PHE A 528 2.64 -11.61 85.19
N GLN A 529 2.84 -12.83 84.68
CA GLN A 529 4.20 -13.40 84.48
C GLN A 529 4.61 -13.80 83.04
N CYS A 530 3.74 -13.67 82.02
CA CYS A 530 4.11 -14.02 80.64
C CYS A 530 4.20 -12.85 79.63
N LEU A 531 3.91 -11.60 80.01
CA LEU A 531 3.87 -10.49 79.06
C LEU A 531 5.25 -9.87 78.72
N LEU A 532 6.28 -10.08 79.56
CA LEU A 532 7.59 -9.43 79.41
C LEU A 532 8.51 -10.03 78.33
N ARG A 533 8.30 -11.30 77.92
CA ARG A 533 9.11 -11.92 76.84
C ARG A 533 8.65 -11.58 75.42
N ARG A 534 7.47 -10.97 75.23
CA ARG A 534 6.90 -10.72 73.88
C ARG A 534 7.08 -9.29 73.35
N LYS A 535 7.60 -8.34 74.15
CA LYS A 535 7.86 -6.96 73.71
C LYS A 535 9.26 -6.72 73.12
N GLN A 536 10.22 -7.64 73.26
CA GLN A 536 11.57 -7.47 72.69
C GLN A 536 11.70 -7.84 71.20
N SER A 537 10.78 -8.64 70.62
CA SER A 537 10.89 -9.03 69.20
C SER A 537 10.30 -8.03 68.20
N ILE A 538 9.56 -7.01 68.66
CA ILE A 538 8.88 -6.03 67.80
C ILE A 538 9.80 -4.84 67.48
N PHE A 539 10.76 -4.52 68.35
CA PHE A 539 11.66 -3.36 68.15
C PHE A 539 12.89 -3.66 67.25
N CYS A 540 13.24 -4.92 67.02
CA CYS A 540 14.39 -5.30 66.17
C CYS A 540 14.03 -5.53 64.69
N ARG A 541 12.85 -5.10 64.22
CA ARG A 541 12.41 -5.27 62.81
C ARG A 541 12.39 -3.99 61.98
N PHE A 542 13.08 -2.94 62.47
CA PHE A 542 13.14 -1.62 61.84
C PHE A 542 14.58 -1.07 61.71
N GLN A 543 15.55 -1.96 61.47
CA GLN A 543 16.89 -1.55 61.00
C GLN A 543 17.37 -2.44 59.84
N TRP A 544 17.66 -1.78 58.72
CA TRP A 544 18.67 -2.12 57.70
C TRP A 544 18.74 -3.57 57.20
N GLY A 545 18.09 -3.82 56.05
CA GLY A 545 18.41 -4.95 55.17
C GLY A 545 19.14 -4.47 53.93
N GLU A 546 20.47 -4.51 53.94
CA GLU A 546 21.30 -4.23 52.77
C GLU A 546 21.16 -5.34 51.70
N PHE A 547 21.01 -4.95 50.44
CA PHE A 547 20.97 -5.88 49.31
C PHE A 547 22.40 -6.30 48.91
N THR A 548 22.88 -7.43 49.44
CA THR A 548 24.12 -8.06 48.97
C THR A 548 23.84 -9.08 47.86
N ALA A 549 24.33 -8.80 46.65
CA ALA A 549 24.17 -9.70 45.52
C ALA A 549 25.02 -10.98 45.67
N ARG A 550 24.47 -12.14 45.30
CA ARG A 550 25.23 -13.37 45.04
C ARG A 550 24.86 -13.95 43.67
N ARG A 551 25.89 -14.18 42.84
CA ARG A 551 25.78 -14.97 41.61
C ARG A 551 25.50 -16.43 41.93
N GLY A 552 24.60 -17.05 41.17
CA GLY A 552 24.41 -18.49 41.11
C GLY A 552 23.84 -18.88 39.75
N SER A 553 24.55 -19.69 38.97
CA SER A 553 24.16 -20.05 37.61
C SER A 553 23.40 -21.37 37.56
N ARG A 554 22.26 -21.42 36.83
CA ARG A 554 22.02 -22.28 35.65
C ARG A 554 20.52 -22.48 35.37
N SER A 555 20.16 -22.26 34.12
CA SER A 555 19.12 -22.95 33.32
C SER A 555 17.86 -23.50 34.01
N GLN A 556 16.70 -22.94 33.67
CA GLN A 556 15.81 -23.54 32.66
C GLN A 556 14.79 -22.51 32.14
N GLN A 557 14.34 -22.70 30.90
CA GLN A 557 13.40 -21.80 30.21
C GLN A 557 11.95 -22.15 30.54
N ALA A 558 11.12 -21.14 30.80
CA ALA A 558 9.73 -21.07 30.33
C ALA A 558 9.15 -19.69 30.73
N VAL A 559 9.06 -18.76 29.78
CA VAL A 559 8.20 -17.58 29.92
C VAL A 559 7.29 -17.54 28.70
N ILE A 560 6.01 -17.80 28.93
CA ILE A 560 4.96 -17.55 27.95
C ILE A 560 4.52 -16.11 28.17
N TYR A 561 4.83 -15.25 27.21
CA TYR A 561 4.15 -13.96 27.06
C TYR A 561 2.87 -14.20 26.26
N LEU A 562 1.81 -13.46 26.60
CA LEU A 562 0.69 -13.18 25.70
C LEU A 562 1.07 -12.00 24.80
#